data_AF-A0A6J8CG41-F1
#
_entry.id   AF-A0A6J8CG41-F1
#
_cell.length_a   1.000
_cell.length_b   1.000
_cell.length_c   1.000
_cell.angle_alpha   90.00
_cell.angle_beta   90.00
_cell.angle_gamma   90.00
#
_symmetry.space_group_name_H-M   'P 1'
#
loop_
_entity.id
_entity.type
_entity.pdbx_description
1 polymer ?
#
loop_
_entity_poly.entity_id
_entity_poly.type
_entity_poly.pdbx_seq_one_letter_code
_entity_poly.pdbx_strand_id
1 'polypeptide(L)'
;MTISRKLHKPDHPKLNMENLTVTEVSTHKHLGLHISNDGTWHKHIDVITEKAYKRLNVLRKFKFILDRRSLDIIYLTYIRPLLEYADFIWDINTHLLIDVQKNQSNIEFQYRHEAIEKFLKVLNNDGSNKRVGMVAYSDHADYVFKLSWLNDVDKLIGDANNVDLDKVPIESNLSHTLQFVGVDAFSNSNGRRTSSRKIVMMFSSLTSDNSVEIRN
;
A
#
# COMPACT_ATOMS: atom_id res chain seq x y z
N MET A 1 -16.85 -12.28 15.06
CA MET A 1 -15.40 -12.05 15.11
C MET A 1 -15.17 -10.57 15.26
N THR A 2 -14.52 -10.14 16.34
CA THR A 2 -14.16 -8.73 16.56
C THR A 2 -12.71 -8.50 16.17
N ILE A 3 -12.43 -7.49 15.35
CA ILE A 3 -11.08 -7.16 14.88
C ILE A 3 -10.60 -5.91 15.60
N SER A 4 -9.49 -6.01 16.32
CA SER A 4 -8.91 -4.88 17.05
C SER A 4 -7.41 -5.08 17.29
N ARG A 5 -6.63 -4.04 17.01
CA ARG A 5 -5.19 -3.95 17.33
C ARG A 5 -4.90 -3.28 18.68
N LYS A 6 -5.94 -2.88 19.42
CA LYS A 6 -5.75 -2.21 20.71
C LYS A 6 -5.14 -3.20 21.71
N LEU A 7 -4.11 -2.74 22.43
CA LEU A 7 -3.50 -3.46 23.55
C LEU A 7 -4.53 -3.84 24.62
N HIS A 8 -5.47 -2.94 24.89
CA HIS A 8 -6.63 -3.20 25.75
C HIS A 8 -7.86 -3.26 24.87
N LYS A 9 -8.36 -4.47 24.64
CA LYS A 9 -9.56 -4.71 23.85
C LYS A 9 -10.77 -4.32 24.70
N PRO A 10 -11.66 -3.43 24.21
CA PRO A 10 -12.90 -3.15 24.90
C PRO A 10 -13.75 -4.43 24.96
N ASP A 11 -14.43 -4.63 26.09
CA ASP A 11 -15.29 -5.78 26.26
C ASP A 11 -16.59 -5.55 25.48
N HIS A 12 -16.96 -6.52 24.64
CA HIS A 12 -18.10 -6.40 23.74
C HIS A 12 -19.19 -7.40 24.16
N PRO A 13 -20.48 -6.98 24.16
CA PRO A 13 -21.56 -7.90 24.47
C PRO A 13 -21.63 -9.03 23.44
N LYS A 14 -22.01 -10.22 23.90
CA LYS A 14 -22.15 -11.39 23.03
C LYS A 14 -23.19 -11.13 21.94
N LEU A 15 -22.81 -11.39 20.69
CA LEU A 15 -23.67 -11.22 19.54
C LEU A 15 -24.64 -12.42 19.44
N ASN A 16 -25.94 -12.16 19.50
CA ASN A 16 -26.98 -13.15 19.27
C ASN A 16 -27.68 -12.84 17.94
N MET A 17 -27.81 -13.83 17.06
CA MET A 17 -28.65 -13.76 15.86
C MET A 17 -29.73 -14.83 16.00
N GLU A 18 -31.00 -14.42 15.94
CA GLU A 18 -32.16 -15.35 15.99
C GLU A 18 -32.09 -16.35 17.16
N ASN A 19 -31.78 -15.86 18.37
CA ASN A 19 -31.55 -16.65 19.60
C ASN A 19 -30.35 -17.62 19.58
N LEU A 20 -29.49 -17.55 18.56
CA LEU A 20 -28.22 -18.27 18.50
C LEU A 20 -27.06 -17.33 18.84
N THR A 21 -26.28 -17.68 19.86
CA THR A 21 -25.07 -16.96 20.21
C THR A 21 -23.97 -17.25 19.20
N VAL A 22 -23.52 -16.21 18.50
CA VAL A 22 -22.45 -16.31 17.50
C VAL A 22 -21.13 -16.51 18.22
N THR A 23 -20.40 -17.56 17.84
CA THR A 23 -19.10 -17.86 18.42
C THR A 23 -18.05 -16.85 17.97
N GLU A 24 -17.26 -16.36 18.92
CA GLU A 24 -16.11 -15.54 18.59
C GLU A 24 -14.94 -16.43 18.16
N VAL A 25 -14.34 -16.09 17.02
CA VAL A 25 -13.22 -16.83 16.43
C VAL A 25 -12.02 -15.90 16.27
N SER A 26 -10.81 -16.44 16.44
CA SER A 26 -9.56 -15.70 16.27
C SER A 26 -9.17 -15.52 14.80
N THR A 27 -9.58 -16.43 13.93
CA THR A 27 -9.35 -16.35 12.49
C THR A 27 -10.62 -16.75 11.74
N HIS A 28 -10.99 -15.98 10.73
CA HIS A 28 -12.12 -16.28 9.85
C HIS A 28 -11.67 -16.31 8.39
N LYS A 29 -12.16 -17.30 7.64
CA LYS A 29 -11.89 -17.38 6.19
C LYS A 29 -13.02 -16.71 5.42
N HIS A 30 -12.71 -15.64 4.69
CA HIS A 30 -13.67 -14.91 3.86
C HIS A 30 -13.14 -14.78 2.43
N LEU A 31 -13.89 -15.24 1.44
CA LEU A 31 -13.51 -15.22 0.00
C LEU A 31 -12.14 -15.84 -0.34
N GLY A 32 -11.56 -16.66 0.55
CA GLY A 32 -10.21 -17.23 0.36
C GLY A 32 -9.12 -16.53 1.18
N LEU A 33 -9.41 -15.37 1.76
CA LEU A 33 -8.58 -14.65 2.71
C LEU A 33 -8.78 -15.19 4.13
N HIS A 34 -7.70 -15.25 4.90
CA HIS A 34 -7.76 -15.55 6.33
C HIS A 34 -7.58 -14.25 7.11
N ILE A 35 -8.67 -13.76 7.67
CA ILE A 35 -8.69 -12.53 8.46
C ILE A 35 -8.45 -12.94 9.92
N SER A 36 -7.50 -12.28 10.59
CA SER A 36 -7.16 -12.51 11.98
C SER A 36 -7.72 -11.40 12.88
N ASN A 37 -8.05 -11.74 14.13
CA ASN A 37 -8.68 -10.80 15.08
C ASN A 37 -7.73 -9.71 15.61
N ASP A 38 -6.42 -9.95 15.47
CA ASP A 38 -5.34 -8.99 15.71
C ASP A 38 -5.09 -8.08 14.49
N GLY A 39 -5.83 -8.26 13.40
CA GLY A 39 -5.67 -7.49 12.16
C GLY A 39 -4.32 -7.71 11.47
N THR A 40 -3.60 -8.79 11.77
CA THR A 40 -2.33 -9.13 11.10
C THR A 40 -2.52 -10.17 10.00
N TRP A 41 -1.64 -10.12 8.99
CA TRP A 41 -1.69 -11.00 7.82
C TRP A 41 -0.85 -12.27 7.97
N HIS A 42 -0.13 -12.47 9.08
CA HIS A 42 0.77 -13.62 9.28
C HIS A 42 0.09 -14.96 9.02
N LYS A 43 -1.08 -15.17 9.64
CA LYS A 43 -1.83 -16.42 9.48
C LYS A 43 -2.24 -16.68 8.04
N HIS A 44 -2.57 -15.62 7.31
CA HIS A 44 -2.91 -15.73 5.90
C HIS A 44 -1.70 -16.07 5.03
N ILE A 45 -0.59 -15.38 5.26
CA ILE A 45 0.68 -15.60 4.56
C ILE A 45 1.17 -17.03 4.79
N ASP A 46 1.10 -17.55 6.01
CA ASP A 46 1.49 -18.93 6.32
C ASP A 46 0.64 -19.94 5.52
N VAL A 47 -0.68 -19.75 5.49
CA VAL A 47 -1.61 -20.64 4.79
C VAL A 47 -1.40 -20.61 3.27
N ILE A 48 -1.17 -19.42 2.69
CA ILE A 48 -0.88 -19.29 1.26
C ILE A 48 0.47 -19.94 0.94
N THR A 49 1.49 -19.64 1.72
CA THR A 49 2.85 -20.15 1.56
C THR A 49 2.86 -21.67 1.62
N GLU A 50 2.19 -22.28 2.60
CA GLU A 50 2.11 -23.74 2.72
C GLU A 50 1.43 -24.38 1.50
N LYS A 51 0.33 -23.80 1.01
CA LYS A 51 -0.36 -24.27 -0.20
C LYS A 51 0.53 -24.14 -1.44
N ALA A 52 1.26 -23.03 -1.57
CA ALA A 52 2.16 -22.80 -2.68
C ALA A 52 3.33 -23.80 -2.66
N TYR A 53 3.91 -24.07 -1.49
CA TYR A 53 4.98 -25.06 -1.33
C TYR A 53 4.53 -26.47 -1.72
N LYS A 54 3.31 -26.89 -1.35
CA LYS A 54 2.76 -28.19 -1.77
C LYS A 54 2.71 -28.31 -3.30
N ARG A 55 2.23 -27.27 -3.98
CA ARG A 55 2.16 -27.23 -5.46
C ARG A 55 3.55 -27.18 -6.10
N LEU A 56 4.46 -26.42 -5.52
CA LEU A 56 5.85 -26.32 -5.98
C LEU A 56 6.59 -27.66 -5.83
N ASN A 57 6.34 -28.40 -4.75
CA ASN A 57 6.93 -29.72 -4.56
C ASN A 57 6.44 -30.73 -5.61
N VAL A 58 5.18 -30.61 -6.06
CA VAL A 58 4.68 -31.40 -7.20
C VAL A 58 5.42 -31.00 -8.48
N LEU A 59 5.54 -29.70 -8.77
CA LEU A 59 6.27 -29.21 -9.95
C LEU A 59 7.74 -29.69 -9.96
N ARG A 60 8.40 -29.71 -8.80
CA ARG A 60 9.78 -30.23 -8.65
C ARG A 60 9.91 -31.69 -9.06
N LYS A 61 8.90 -32.53 -8.83
CA LYS A 61 8.91 -33.94 -9.27
C LYS A 61 8.86 -34.04 -10.81
N PHE A 62 8.19 -33.11 -11.47
CA PHE A 62 8.11 -33.06 -12.94
C PHE A 62 9.30 -32.37 -13.61
N LYS A 63 10.24 -31.80 -12.85
CA LYS A 63 11.40 -31.06 -13.38
C LYS A 63 12.23 -31.87 -14.38
N PHE A 64 12.36 -33.17 -14.17
CA PHE A 64 13.15 -34.06 -15.03
C PHE A 64 12.32 -34.76 -16.12
N ILE A 65 11.00 -34.53 -16.14
CA ILE A 65 10.06 -35.18 -17.06
C ILE A 65 9.61 -34.19 -18.14
N LEU A 66 9.34 -32.94 -17.75
CA LEU A 66 8.79 -31.91 -18.63
C LEU A 66 9.87 -30.95 -19.12
N ASP A 67 9.64 -30.37 -20.30
CA ASP A 67 10.44 -29.28 -20.83
C ASP A 67 10.20 -27.98 -20.06
N ARG A 68 11.16 -27.04 -20.19
CA ARG A 68 11.14 -25.78 -19.44
C ARG A 68 9.88 -24.95 -19.70
N ARG A 69 9.36 -24.94 -20.93
CA ARG A 69 8.19 -24.14 -21.29
C ARG A 69 6.94 -24.68 -20.60
N SER A 70 6.78 -25.99 -20.56
CA SER A 70 5.68 -26.63 -19.83
C SER A 70 5.74 -26.35 -18.32
N LEU A 71 6.94 -26.42 -17.72
CA LEU A 71 7.13 -26.09 -16.30
C LEU A 71 6.79 -24.62 -15.99
N ASP A 72 7.19 -23.69 -16.86
CA ASP A 72 6.85 -22.28 -16.73
C ASP A 72 5.35 -22.05 -16.83
N ILE A 73 4.66 -22.69 -17.78
CA ILE A 73 3.20 -22.60 -17.92
C ILE A 73 2.52 -23.10 -16.65
N ILE A 74 2.93 -24.26 -16.11
CA ILE A 74 2.34 -24.80 -14.87
C ILE A 74 2.59 -23.85 -13.70
N TYR A 75 3.80 -23.30 -13.58
CA TYR A 75 4.10 -22.33 -12.52
C TYR A 75 3.20 -21.09 -12.63
N LEU A 76 3.11 -20.49 -13.82
CA LEU A 76 2.34 -19.27 -14.09
C LEU A 76 0.83 -19.46 -13.92
N THR A 77 0.30 -20.64 -14.24
CA THR A 77 -1.15 -20.91 -14.19
C THR A 77 -1.61 -21.49 -12.86
N TYR A 78 -0.75 -22.21 -12.13
CA TYR A 78 -1.16 -22.98 -10.95
C TYR A 78 -0.57 -22.49 -9.64
N ILE A 79 0.67 -21.97 -9.65
CA ILE A 79 1.36 -21.53 -8.43
C ILE A 79 1.27 -20.01 -8.27
N ARG A 80 1.57 -19.26 -9.34
CA ARG A 80 1.61 -17.81 -9.32
C ARG A 80 0.27 -17.16 -8.91
N PRO A 81 -0.90 -17.58 -9.42
CA PRO A 81 -2.17 -16.94 -9.05
C PRO A 81 -2.51 -17.11 -7.57
N LEU A 82 -2.03 -18.19 -6.94
CA LEU A 82 -2.21 -18.41 -5.50
C LEU A 82 -1.40 -17.42 -4.66
N LEU A 83 -0.19 -17.07 -5.11
CA LEU A 83 0.70 -16.13 -4.41
C LEU A 83 0.30 -14.68 -4.65
N GLU A 84 -0.19 -14.35 -5.86
CA GLU A 84 -0.62 -12.99 -6.21
C GLU A 84 -2.04 -12.66 -5.72
N TYR A 85 -2.82 -13.68 -5.37
CA TYR A 85 -4.18 -13.47 -4.88
C TYR A 85 -4.15 -12.66 -3.59
N ALA A 86 -4.82 -11.51 -3.62
CA ALA A 86 -4.93 -10.57 -2.51
C ALA A 86 -3.62 -9.93 -2.00
N ASP A 87 -2.52 -10.09 -2.73
CA ASP A 87 -1.22 -9.48 -2.40
C ASP A 87 -1.28 -7.96 -2.24
N PHE A 88 -2.21 -7.32 -2.96
CA PHE A 88 -2.48 -5.89 -2.86
C PHE A 88 -2.95 -5.42 -1.46
N ILE A 89 -3.38 -6.33 -0.59
CA ILE A 89 -3.87 -5.97 0.74
C ILE A 89 -2.69 -5.76 1.72
N TRP A 90 -1.59 -6.52 1.55
CA TRP A 90 -0.46 -6.49 2.47
C TRP A 90 0.87 -6.00 1.86
N ASP A 91 1.05 -5.99 0.53
CA ASP A 91 2.25 -5.47 -0.15
C ASP A 91 1.90 -4.34 -1.13
N ILE A 92 1.98 -3.10 -0.63
CA ILE A 92 1.66 -1.88 -1.37
C ILE A 92 2.88 -0.95 -1.37
N ASN A 93 3.25 -0.44 -2.56
CA ASN A 93 4.08 0.77 -2.68
C ASN A 93 3.16 1.95 -2.95
N THR A 94 3.09 2.88 -2.00
CA THR A 94 2.27 4.07 -2.14
C THR A 94 3.15 5.31 -2.29
N HIS A 95 2.89 6.12 -3.31
CA HIS A 95 3.42 7.48 -3.41
C HIS A 95 2.30 8.49 -3.13
N LEU A 96 2.55 9.39 -2.19
CA LEU A 96 1.70 10.53 -1.90
C LEU A 96 2.21 11.74 -2.70
N LEU A 97 1.36 12.35 -3.51
CA LEU A 97 1.66 13.57 -4.23
C LEU A 97 0.98 14.72 -3.52
N ILE A 98 1.74 15.74 -3.13
CA ILE A 98 1.19 16.96 -2.53
C ILE A 98 1.46 18.13 -3.44
N ASP A 99 0.40 18.85 -3.75
CA ASP A 99 0.48 20.11 -4.47
C ASP A 99 0.87 21.25 -3.52
N VAL A 100 2.02 21.86 -3.76
CA VAL A 100 2.65 22.90 -2.91
C VAL A 100 2.52 24.30 -3.56
N GLN A 101 1.55 24.50 -4.46
CA GLN A 101 1.30 25.82 -5.06
C GLN A 101 1.06 26.92 -4.02
N LYS A 102 1.63 28.10 -4.29
CA LYS A 102 1.57 29.30 -3.45
C LYS A 102 0.16 29.90 -3.25
N ASN A 103 -0.85 29.45 -4.00
CA ASN A 103 -2.20 30.06 -4.01
C ASN A 103 -3.23 29.32 -3.12
N GLN A 104 -2.77 28.47 -2.19
CA GLN A 104 -3.65 27.71 -1.30
C GLN A 104 -3.88 28.43 0.04
N SER A 105 -5.09 28.33 0.57
CA SER A 105 -5.38 28.85 1.92
C SER A 105 -4.63 28.02 2.97
N ASN A 106 -4.12 28.68 4.02
CA ASN A 106 -3.48 28.00 5.15
C ASN A 106 -4.36 26.88 5.75
N ILE A 107 -5.68 27.00 5.65
CA ILE A 107 -6.64 26.01 6.16
C ILE A 107 -6.66 24.75 5.29
N GLU A 108 -6.72 24.88 3.96
CA GLU A 108 -6.68 23.74 3.03
C GLU A 108 -5.39 22.93 3.18
N PHE A 109 -4.28 23.64 3.40
CA PHE A 109 -2.99 23.01 3.64
C PHE A 109 -2.98 22.19 4.94
N GLN A 110 -3.50 22.74 6.03
CA GLN A 110 -3.60 22.05 7.32
C GLN A 110 -4.43 20.77 7.22
N TYR A 111 -5.56 20.79 6.49
CA TYR A 111 -6.36 19.58 6.27
C TYR A 111 -5.62 18.48 5.50
N ARG A 112 -4.77 18.85 4.53
CA ARG A 112 -3.95 17.87 3.80
C ARG A 112 -2.90 17.25 4.71
N HIS A 113 -2.20 18.07 5.49
CA HIS A 113 -1.23 17.59 6.48
C HIS A 113 -1.88 16.62 7.48
N GLU A 114 -3.04 16.98 8.02
CA GLU A 114 -3.79 16.12 8.93
C GLU A 114 -4.21 14.80 8.25
N ALA A 115 -4.67 14.85 7.00
CA ALA A 115 -5.04 13.67 6.23
C ALA A 115 -3.83 12.75 5.98
N ILE A 116 -2.67 13.30 5.65
CA ILE A 116 -1.43 12.56 5.42
C ILE A 116 -0.93 11.94 6.73
N GLU A 117 -0.92 12.69 7.82
CA GLU A 117 -0.51 12.19 9.13
C GLU A 117 -1.39 11.01 9.56
N LYS A 118 -2.71 11.14 9.44
CA LYS A 118 -3.67 10.06 9.69
C LYS A 118 -3.40 8.86 8.80
N PHE A 119 -3.16 9.09 7.51
CA PHE A 119 -2.89 8.03 6.54
C PHE A 119 -1.58 7.28 6.84
N LEU A 120 -0.49 8.00 7.13
CA LEU A 120 0.80 7.41 7.50
C LEU A 120 0.68 6.56 8.77
N LYS A 121 -0.05 7.05 9.78
CA LYS A 121 -0.38 6.29 11.00
C LYS A 121 -1.15 5.01 10.68
N VAL A 122 -2.16 5.08 9.82
CA VAL A 122 -2.94 3.90 9.39
C VAL A 122 -2.06 2.88 8.65
N LEU A 123 -1.18 3.34 7.76
CA LEU A 123 -0.31 2.44 7.00
C LEU A 123 0.73 1.73 7.89
N ASN A 124 1.28 2.40 8.89
CA ASN A 124 2.33 1.83 9.74
C ASN A 124 1.80 1.01 10.92
N ASN A 125 0.51 1.11 11.25
CA ASN A 125 -0.10 0.36 12.35
C ASN A 125 0.04 -1.17 12.21
N ASP A 126 0.45 -1.66 11.04
CA ASP A 126 0.47 -3.08 10.73
C ASP A 126 1.78 -3.80 11.12
N GLY A 127 2.89 -3.10 11.37
CA GLY A 127 4.21 -3.74 11.53
C GLY A 127 4.70 -4.46 10.26
N SER A 128 3.90 -4.44 9.20
CA SER A 128 4.26 -4.84 7.85
C SER A 128 5.18 -3.79 7.23
N ASN A 129 6.20 -4.23 6.50
CA ASN A 129 7.10 -3.37 5.72
C ASN A 129 6.37 -2.73 4.51
N LYS A 130 5.30 -1.96 4.74
CA LYS A 130 4.66 -1.12 3.72
C LYS A 130 5.57 0.07 3.46
N ARG A 131 5.85 0.34 2.19
CA ARG A 131 6.76 1.43 1.78
C ARG A 131 5.92 2.59 1.29
N VAL A 132 6.13 3.75 1.90
CA VAL A 132 5.46 5.00 1.51
C VAL A 132 6.52 5.98 1.04
N GLY A 133 6.32 6.53 -0.14
CA GLY A 133 7.08 7.65 -0.66
C GLY A 133 6.19 8.87 -0.71
N MET A 134 6.79 10.04 -0.67
CA MET A 134 6.08 11.31 -0.81
C MET A 134 6.85 12.22 -1.74
N VAL A 135 6.11 12.84 -2.65
CA VAL A 135 6.59 13.77 -3.65
C VAL A 135 5.81 15.07 -3.49
N ALA A 136 6.52 16.16 -3.29
CA ALA A 136 5.98 17.51 -3.34
C ALA A 136 6.09 18.01 -4.78
N TYR A 137 5.06 18.67 -5.29
CA TYR A 137 5.10 19.19 -6.65
C TYR A 137 4.46 20.56 -6.82
N SER A 138 5.00 21.27 -7.81
CA SER A 138 4.47 22.49 -8.43
C SER A 138 4.83 22.46 -9.92
N ASP A 139 5.69 23.33 -10.42
CA ASP A 139 6.28 23.27 -11.76
C ASP A 139 7.22 22.06 -11.93
N HIS A 140 7.94 21.68 -10.87
CA HIS A 140 8.76 20.47 -10.76
C HIS A 140 8.30 19.59 -9.61
N ALA A 141 8.73 18.33 -9.64
CA ALA A 141 8.39 17.30 -8.66
C ALA A 141 9.65 16.86 -7.93
N ASP A 142 9.62 16.98 -6.59
CA ASP A 142 10.74 16.63 -5.73
C ASP A 142 10.34 15.61 -4.66
N TYR A 143 11.27 14.73 -4.33
CA TYR A 143 11.07 13.79 -3.23
C TYR A 143 11.10 14.51 -1.90
N VAL A 144 10.03 14.35 -1.11
CA VAL A 144 10.08 14.62 0.33
C VAL A 144 10.74 13.43 1.03
N PHE A 145 10.28 12.21 0.73
CA PHE A 145 10.92 10.98 1.15
C PHE A 145 10.68 9.83 0.17
N LYS A 146 11.64 8.89 0.12
CA LYS A 146 11.71 7.78 -0.83
C LYS A 146 11.10 6.50 -0.26
N LEU A 147 10.68 5.56 -1.12
CA LEU A 147 10.20 4.23 -0.69
C LEU A 147 11.26 3.42 0.08
N SER A 148 12.54 3.71 -0.16
CA SER A 148 13.68 3.06 0.49
C SER A 148 13.92 3.55 1.91
N TRP A 149 13.39 4.72 2.28
CA TRP A 149 13.62 5.30 3.60
C TRP A 149 12.85 4.49 4.65
N LEU A 150 13.56 4.12 5.72
CA LEU A 150 13.05 3.21 6.74
C LEU A 150 11.86 3.84 7.48
N ASN A 151 10.85 3.00 7.77
CA ASN A 151 9.53 3.34 8.33
C ASN A 151 9.56 3.85 9.78
N ASP A 152 10.42 4.79 10.13
CA ASP A 152 10.22 5.58 11.34
C ASP A 152 9.15 6.63 11.04
N VAL A 153 7.92 6.37 11.51
CA VAL A 153 6.76 7.23 11.25
C VAL A 153 6.96 8.61 11.82
N ASP A 154 7.62 8.75 12.96
CA ASP A 154 7.82 10.06 13.57
C ASP A 154 8.77 10.90 12.71
N LYS A 155 9.77 10.25 12.09
CA LYS A 155 10.63 10.89 11.10
C LYS A 155 9.89 11.24 9.81
N LEU A 156 9.06 10.33 9.28
CA LEU A 156 8.27 10.59 8.07
C LEU A 156 7.26 11.72 8.27
N ILE A 157 6.65 11.80 9.46
CA ILE A 157 5.76 12.91 9.83
C ILE A 157 6.57 14.21 9.96
N GLY A 158 7.76 14.17 10.58
CA GLY A 158 8.66 15.31 10.63
C GLY A 158 9.05 15.83 9.24
N ASP A 159 9.48 14.93 8.35
CA ASP A 159 9.86 15.27 6.98
C ASP A 159 8.65 15.79 6.17
N ALA A 160 7.46 15.20 6.36
CA ALA A 160 6.22 15.69 5.75
C ALA A 160 5.86 17.10 6.22
N ASN A 161 6.03 17.40 7.51
CA ASN A 161 5.72 18.71 8.09
C ASN A 161 6.77 19.78 7.76
N ASN A 162 8.00 19.38 7.43
CA ASN A 162 9.09 20.28 7.03
C ASN A 162 9.06 20.66 5.55
N VAL A 163 8.02 20.26 4.80
CA VAL A 163 7.86 20.69 3.40
C VAL A 163 7.71 22.21 3.36
N ASP A 164 8.74 22.87 2.83
CA ASP A 164 8.84 24.32 2.74
C ASP A 164 7.90 24.85 1.65
N LEU A 165 6.82 25.48 2.08
CA LEU A 165 5.80 26.10 1.23
C LEU A 165 6.28 27.35 0.50
N ASP A 166 7.35 27.99 0.99
CA ASP A 166 7.73 29.33 0.56
C ASP A 166 8.71 29.33 -0.62
N LYS A 167 9.26 28.16 -0.99
CA LYS A 167 10.28 28.02 -2.05
C LYS A 167 9.74 27.70 -3.44
N VAL A 168 8.42 27.69 -3.61
CA VAL A 168 7.81 26.97 -4.73
C VAL A 168 7.05 27.92 -5.68
N PRO A 169 7.24 27.82 -7.01
CA PRO A 169 6.61 28.70 -8.00
C PRO A 169 5.09 28.52 -8.09
N ILE A 170 4.44 29.48 -8.76
CA ILE A 170 2.98 29.69 -8.75
C ILE A 170 2.24 28.60 -9.54
N GLU A 171 2.88 28.04 -10.57
CA GLU A 171 2.27 27.07 -11.47
C GLU A 171 2.40 25.63 -10.94
N SER A 172 1.41 24.79 -11.25
CA SER A 172 1.45 23.36 -10.99
C SER A 172 1.36 22.56 -12.27
N ASN A 173 2.31 21.65 -12.41
CA ASN A 173 2.46 20.75 -13.53
C ASN A 173 2.31 19.31 -13.05
N LEU A 174 1.04 18.92 -12.86
CA LEU A 174 0.68 17.55 -12.53
C LEU A 174 1.16 16.57 -13.60
N SER A 175 1.14 16.96 -14.88
CA SER A 175 1.56 16.11 -16.01
C SER A 175 3.02 15.68 -15.89
N HIS A 176 3.91 16.65 -15.67
CA HIS A 176 5.33 16.40 -15.45
C HIS A 176 5.56 15.56 -14.19
N THR A 177 4.80 15.85 -13.13
CA THR A 177 4.85 15.09 -11.87
C THR A 177 4.45 13.63 -12.07
N LEU A 178 3.38 13.35 -12.81
CA LEU A 178 2.94 11.98 -13.08
C LEU A 178 3.95 11.22 -13.95
N GLN A 179 4.60 11.90 -14.91
CA GLN A 179 5.68 11.31 -15.69
C GLN A 179 6.89 10.95 -14.81
N PHE A 180 7.31 11.89 -13.95
CA PHE A 180 8.36 11.67 -12.95
C PHE A 180 8.01 10.50 -12.02
N VAL A 181 6.76 10.43 -11.55
CA VAL A 181 6.31 9.36 -10.66
C VAL A 181 6.34 8.00 -11.37
N GLY A 182 5.89 7.96 -12.63
CA GLY A 182 5.88 6.76 -13.46
C GLY A 182 7.28 6.18 -13.72
N VAL A 183 8.26 7.05 -13.94
CA VAL A 183 9.64 6.67 -14.32
C VAL A 183 10.55 6.52 -13.10
N ASP A 184 10.62 7.54 -12.25
CA ASP A 184 11.62 7.65 -11.19
C ASP A 184 11.07 7.22 -9.83
N ALA A 185 9.85 7.63 -9.48
CA ALA A 185 9.34 7.36 -8.13
C ALA A 185 9.10 5.85 -7.91
N PHE A 186 8.62 5.14 -8.93
CA PHE A 186 8.52 3.69 -8.92
C PHE A 186 9.73 2.99 -9.57
N SER A 187 10.95 3.48 -9.31
CA SER A 187 12.19 2.82 -9.73
C SER A 187 12.74 1.89 -8.64
N ASN A 188 13.53 0.88 -9.04
CA ASN A 188 14.20 -0.01 -8.09
C ASN A 188 15.21 0.76 -7.22
N SER A 189 15.86 1.80 -7.78
CA SER A 189 16.75 2.71 -7.04
C SER A 189 16.03 3.52 -5.98
N ASN A 190 14.73 3.79 -6.16
CA ASN A 190 13.91 4.44 -5.15
C ASN A 190 13.44 3.50 -4.03
N GLY A 191 13.78 2.20 -4.09
CA GLY A 191 13.33 1.20 -3.13
C GLY A 191 12.01 0.53 -3.50
N ARG A 192 11.61 0.54 -4.78
CA ARG A 192 10.44 -0.22 -5.24
C ARG A 192 10.62 -1.72 -5.00
N ARG A 193 9.55 -2.38 -4.53
CA ARG A 193 9.40 -3.83 -4.63
C ARG A 193 8.80 -4.23 -5.98
N THR A 194 9.46 -5.17 -6.67
CA THR A 194 9.10 -5.52 -8.06
C THR A 194 7.73 -6.20 -8.17
N SER A 195 7.28 -6.91 -7.14
CA SER A 195 6.00 -7.64 -7.08
C SER A 195 4.81 -6.80 -6.61
N SER A 196 5.04 -5.81 -5.76
CA SER A 196 3.99 -4.99 -5.16
C SER A 196 3.30 -4.06 -6.16
N ARG A 197 2.02 -3.78 -5.92
CA ARG A 197 1.26 -2.81 -6.71
C ARG A 197 1.74 -1.38 -6.47
N LYS A 198 1.66 -0.56 -7.53
CA LYS A 198 1.95 0.88 -7.52
C LYS A 198 0.65 1.63 -7.23
N ILE A 199 0.62 2.42 -6.16
CA ILE A 199 -0.52 3.30 -5.84
C ILE A 199 -0.02 4.73 -5.76
N VAL A 200 -0.71 5.63 -6.45
CA VAL A 200 -0.49 7.07 -6.37
C VAL A 200 -1.72 7.70 -5.75
N MET A 201 -1.54 8.45 -4.67
CA MET A 201 -2.60 9.23 -4.03
C MET A 201 -2.25 10.70 -4.15
N MET A 202 -3.16 11.51 -4.67
CA MET A 202 -2.92 12.92 -4.96
C MET A 202 -3.71 13.79 -4.00
N PHE A 203 -3.04 14.76 -3.40
CA PHE A 203 -3.60 15.80 -2.55
C PHE A 203 -3.43 17.15 -3.23
N SER A 204 -4.37 17.48 -4.12
CA SER A 204 -4.37 18.73 -4.89
C SER A 204 -5.60 19.58 -4.57
N SER A 205 -5.45 20.90 -4.77
CA SER A 205 -6.58 21.82 -4.90
C SER A 205 -7.10 21.67 -6.32
N LEU A 206 -8.41 21.59 -6.52
CA LEU A 206 -9.08 21.45 -7.82
C LEU A 206 -8.99 22.73 -8.68
N THR A 207 -7.81 23.32 -8.82
CA THR A 207 -7.58 24.55 -9.59
C THR A 207 -6.62 24.36 -10.77
N SER A 208 -6.15 23.15 -11.05
CA SER A 208 -5.32 22.92 -12.24
C SER A 208 -6.20 22.76 -13.50
N ASP A 209 -6.26 23.81 -14.32
CA ASP A 209 -7.00 23.92 -15.59
C ASP A 209 -6.53 22.96 -16.71
N ASN A 210 -5.59 22.06 -16.43
CA ASN A 210 -5.05 21.09 -17.39
C ASN A 210 -5.39 19.66 -16.95
N SER A 211 -6.63 19.24 -17.18
CA SER A 211 -7.04 17.85 -17.05
C SER A 211 -6.32 16.99 -18.11
N VAL A 212 -5.35 16.18 -17.69
CA VAL A 212 -4.71 15.19 -18.55
C VAL A 212 -5.41 13.84 -18.37
N GLU A 213 -6.08 13.39 -19.43
CA GLU A 213 -6.52 12.00 -19.56
C GLU A 213 -5.30 11.08 -19.62
N ILE A 214 -5.20 10.15 -18.67
CA ILE A 214 -4.24 9.05 -18.73
C ILE A 214 -4.77 8.06 -19.77
N ARG A 215 -4.25 8.14 -21.00
CA ARG A 215 -4.55 7.13 -22.04
C ARG A 215 -3.75 5.86 -21.75
N ASN A 216 -4.48 4.73 -21.75
CA ASN A 216 -3.98 3.37 -21.54
C ASN A 216 -2.92 2.95 -22.57
#